data_AF-A0A8R2A5D7-F1
#
_entry.id   AF-A0A8R2A5D7-F1
#
_cell.length_a   1.000
_cell.length_b   1.000
_cell.length_c   1.000
_cell.angle_alpha   90.00
_cell.angle_beta   90.00
_cell.angle_gamma   90.00
#
_symmetry.space_group_name_H-M   'P 1'
#
loop_
_entity.id
_entity.type
_entity.pdbx_description
1 polymer ?
#
loop_
_entity_poly.entity_id
_entity_poly.type
_entity_poly.pdbx_seq_one_letter_code
_entity_poly.pdbx_strand_id
1 'polypeptide(L)'
;MGRRPLPWLLPLLLAAAFANEQCPMNVSRPAPENAYQVNDVLWVGEPNKSYTPAAYRPVQGGGFVLCTCETGACIRKCCPENWAYVDGGKCSELNASLGVKFEVPRLVNENGTVSAYETGLFHLVYGKLTCGDKYLLTPSLNKTDSFQITKTGWLLNESGAIIAPPDKFCLESFSTDNFQTLPVVCSPELENEATGGNIFYTIGMILSLPFLFSTFLVYALIRDLRNLHGKSLMCHVATLMVAYTSLITVQFVTNTVNEEWCVFLAYAVQFSFLASFFWLNVMCFDLWWTFSGFRPLRGNIQEHEAKKFIIYSIYAWGGTALITIITYGTEEYLPASAIRPDFGIRSCWFASFTATLLYFYGPIGILLFSNLLMFIHTAIMIVKHMKDARVLNGSESRRNVDHEKQRFMLYLKLFIVMGVTWLAEIISWASGSNGSEKYWYVTDIGNSLQGVLIFLIFVCKKRVFKFIKQKTLSAISTF
;
A
#
# COMPACT_ATOMS: atom_id res chain seq x y z
N MET A 1 -21.90 47.03 20.76
CA MET A 1 -20.74 46.51 20.01
C MET A 1 -20.44 45.11 20.56
N GLY A 2 -20.79 43.98 19.96
CA GLY A 2 -21.01 43.66 18.57
C GLY A 2 -19.89 42.77 18.05
N ARG A 3 -19.94 41.46 18.37
CA ARG A 3 -19.58 40.31 17.48
C ARG A 3 -19.73 38.99 18.24
N ARG A 4 -20.83 38.28 17.95
CA ARG A 4 -21.09 36.87 18.29
C ARG A 4 -20.50 35.97 17.19
N PRO A 5 -20.12 34.72 17.49
CA PRO A 5 -19.65 33.75 16.51
C PRO A 5 -20.83 33.14 15.70
N LEU A 6 -20.54 32.82 14.44
CA LEU A 6 -21.44 32.22 13.44
C LEU A 6 -21.88 30.79 13.84
N PRO A 7 -23.18 30.46 13.86
CA PRO A 7 -23.67 29.10 14.05
C PRO A 7 -24.36 28.60 12.77
N TRP A 8 -23.60 27.98 11.84
CA TRP A 8 -24.19 27.24 10.71
C TRP A 8 -23.35 25.99 10.45
N LEU A 9 -23.51 25.00 11.33
CA LEU A 9 -23.08 23.62 11.14
C LEU A 9 -24.29 22.73 11.46
N LEU A 10 -24.77 22.02 10.44
CA LEU A 10 -25.85 21.01 10.41
C LEU A 10 -27.29 21.55 10.57
N PRO A 11 -28.11 21.53 9.51
CA PRO A 11 -28.59 20.26 8.95
C PRO A 11 -28.67 20.25 7.41
N LEU A 12 -27.79 19.49 6.76
CA LEU A 12 -27.90 19.07 5.35
C LEU A 12 -27.39 17.64 5.23
N LEU A 13 -28.02 16.73 5.99
CA LEU A 13 -27.78 15.29 5.92
C LEU A 13 -28.98 14.52 5.35
N LEU A 14 -29.94 15.21 4.73
CA LEU A 14 -31.08 14.60 4.04
C LEU A 14 -31.38 15.43 2.78
N ALA A 15 -30.56 15.28 1.75
CA ALA A 15 -30.87 15.75 0.40
C ALA A 15 -30.22 14.82 -0.62
N ALA A 16 -31.07 14.09 -1.34
CA ALA A 16 -30.84 13.40 -2.60
C ALA A 16 -29.53 12.59 -2.72
N ALA A 17 -29.65 11.28 -2.51
CA ALA A 17 -28.80 10.34 -3.23
C ALA A 17 -28.99 10.64 -4.72
N PHE A 18 -27.97 11.24 -5.34
CA PHE A 18 -27.92 11.42 -6.79
C PHE A 18 -28.00 10.02 -7.42
N ALA A 19 -29.14 9.70 -8.01
CA ALA A 19 -29.25 8.55 -8.90
C ALA A 19 -28.30 8.81 -10.08
N ASN A 20 -27.37 7.88 -10.32
CA ASN A 20 -26.50 7.89 -11.51
C ASN A 20 -27.33 8.23 -12.76
N GLU A 21 -26.84 9.12 -13.63
CA GLU A 21 -27.58 9.59 -14.83
C GLU A 21 -27.94 8.44 -15.80
N GLN A 22 -27.25 7.30 -15.69
CA GLN A 22 -27.42 6.14 -16.56
C GLN A 22 -28.10 4.97 -15.84
N CYS A 23 -28.96 4.23 -16.55
CA CYS A 23 -29.55 2.99 -16.03
C CYS A 23 -28.47 1.92 -15.82
N PRO A 24 -28.62 1.00 -14.83
CA PRO A 24 -27.68 -0.10 -14.65
C PRO A 24 -27.51 -0.92 -15.92
N MET A 25 -26.27 -1.33 -16.18
CA MET A 25 -25.84 -2.00 -17.42
C MET A 25 -26.13 -1.23 -18.72
N ASN A 26 -26.54 0.04 -18.64
CA ASN A 26 -26.96 0.88 -19.76
C ASN A 26 -28.16 0.29 -20.55
N VAL A 27 -29.06 -0.41 -19.87
CA VAL A 27 -30.25 -1.02 -20.50
C VAL A 27 -31.52 -0.37 -19.94
N SER A 28 -32.32 0.20 -20.85
CA SER A 28 -33.59 0.82 -20.54
C SER A 28 -34.62 0.56 -21.63
N ARG A 29 -35.88 0.75 -21.28
CA ARG A 29 -37.01 0.72 -22.23
C ARG A 29 -37.81 2.01 -22.11
N PRO A 30 -38.38 2.53 -23.21
CA PRO A 30 -39.26 3.70 -23.13
C PRO A 30 -40.45 3.39 -22.23
N ALA A 31 -40.79 4.33 -21.34
CA ALA A 31 -42.05 4.28 -20.64
C ALA A 31 -43.18 4.59 -21.63
N PRO A 32 -44.34 3.92 -21.53
CA PRO A 32 -45.57 4.29 -22.20
C PRO A 32 -45.88 5.80 -22.13
N GLU A 33 -46.48 6.34 -23.19
CA GLU A 33 -46.77 7.79 -23.31
C GLU A 33 -47.70 8.32 -22.20
N ASN A 34 -48.50 7.45 -21.59
CA ASN A 34 -49.39 7.79 -20.47
C ASN A 34 -48.69 7.77 -19.10
N ALA A 35 -47.36 7.71 -19.05
CA ALA A 35 -46.61 7.72 -17.79
C ALA A 35 -46.63 9.10 -17.12
N TYR A 36 -46.90 9.14 -15.82
CA TYR A 36 -46.94 10.39 -15.04
C TYR A 36 -46.26 10.23 -13.68
N GLN A 37 -45.65 11.30 -13.17
CA GLN A 37 -44.90 11.31 -11.91
C GLN A 37 -45.67 12.04 -10.81
N VAL A 38 -45.73 11.44 -9.62
CA VAL A 38 -46.33 12.04 -8.42
C VAL A 38 -45.41 11.74 -7.23
N ASN A 39 -44.94 12.77 -6.52
CA ASN A 39 -44.06 12.65 -5.35
C ASN A 39 -42.86 11.70 -5.60
N ASP A 40 -42.15 11.91 -6.71
CA ASP A 40 -40.99 11.11 -7.16
C ASP A 40 -41.26 9.65 -7.53
N VAL A 41 -42.52 9.21 -7.50
CA VAL A 41 -42.96 7.89 -7.97
C VAL A 41 -43.52 8.02 -9.38
N LEU A 42 -43.02 7.20 -10.31
CA LEU A 42 -43.52 7.14 -11.69
C LEU A 42 -44.63 6.08 -11.80
N TRP A 43 -45.76 6.47 -12.37
CA TRP A 43 -46.92 5.60 -12.61
C TRP A 43 -47.06 5.34 -14.10
N VAL A 44 -47.25 4.07 -14.49
CA VAL A 44 -47.23 3.64 -15.89
C VAL A 44 -48.32 2.60 -16.17
N GLY A 45 -49.04 2.77 -17.28
CA GLY A 45 -49.93 1.76 -17.88
C GLY A 45 -51.31 1.62 -17.22
N GLU A 46 -52.15 0.72 -17.73
CA GLU A 46 -53.43 0.32 -17.14
C GLU A 46 -53.44 -1.21 -16.94
N PRO A 47 -53.53 -1.74 -15.69
CA PRO A 47 -53.58 -1.02 -14.43
C PRO A 47 -52.27 -0.29 -14.10
N ASN A 48 -52.39 0.86 -13.43
CA ASN A 48 -51.26 1.71 -13.04
C ASN A 48 -50.25 0.96 -12.17
N LYS A 49 -49.03 0.76 -12.68
CA LYS A 49 -47.90 0.21 -11.92
C LYS A 49 -46.97 1.33 -11.47
N SER A 50 -46.60 1.31 -10.19
CA SER A 50 -45.67 2.29 -9.60
C SER A 50 -44.21 1.86 -9.74
N TYR A 51 -43.33 2.84 -9.94
CA TYR A 51 -41.88 2.69 -10.05
C TYR A 51 -41.19 3.71 -9.15
N THR A 52 -40.23 3.23 -8.35
CA THR A 52 -39.42 4.07 -7.46
C THR A 52 -38.41 4.92 -8.24
N PRO A 53 -37.84 5.99 -7.65
CA PRO A 53 -36.84 6.84 -8.31
C PRO A 53 -35.63 6.09 -8.90
N ALA A 54 -35.27 4.93 -8.33
CA ALA A 54 -34.18 4.10 -8.86
C ALA A 54 -34.51 3.47 -10.22
N ALA A 55 -35.79 3.17 -10.48
CA ALA A 55 -36.24 2.35 -11.59
C ALA A 55 -36.54 3.12 -12.88
N TYR A 56 -36.40 4.46 -12.91
CA TYR A 56 -36.63 5.26 -14.11
C TYR A 56 -35.64 6.42 -14.26
N ARG A 57 -35.51 6.94 -15.49
CA ARG A 57 -34.73 8.16 -15.80
C ARG A 57 -35.53 9.08 -16.74
N PRO A 58 -35.49 10.41 -16.56
CA PRO A 58 -36.08 11.35 -17.51
C PRO A 58 -35.24 11.42 -18.80
N VAL A 59 -35.88 11.70 -19.94
CA VAL A 59 -35.20 11.82 -21.25
C VAL A 59 -35.20 13.28 -21.72
N GLN A 60 -34.10 13.72 -22.35
CA GLN A 60 -34.04 15.02 -23.01
C GLN A 60 -35.02 15.06 -24.19
N GLY A 61 -36.09 15.85 -24.06
CA GLY A 61 -37.19 15.91 -25.03
C GLY A 61 -38.57 15.58 -24.46
N GLY A 62 -38.65 15.19 -23.18
CA GLY A 62 -39.91 14.84 -22.49
C GLY A 62 -40.16 13.34 -22.47
N GLY A 63 -40.73 12.85 -21.37
CA GLY A 63 -40.97 11.42 -21.13
C GLY A 63 -39.92 10.76 -20.23
N PHE A 64 -40.10 9.45 -19.99
CA PHE A 64 -39.30 8.65 -19.08
C PHE A 64 -38.85 7.34 -19.73
N VAL A 65 -37.72 6.81 -19.30
CA VAL A 65 -37.30 5.43 -19.57
C VAL A 65 -37.29 4.63 -18.28
N LEU A 66 -37.67 3.36 -18.35
CA LEU A 66 -37.59 2.42 -17.24
C LEU A 66 -36.27 1.66 -17.32
N CYS A 67 -35.53 1.58 -16.22
CA CYS A 67 -34.29 0.82 -16.13
C CYS A 67 -34.61 -0.68 -16.02
N THR A 68 -34.35 -1.44 -17.09
CA THR A 68 -34.80 -2.84 -17.20
C THR A 68 -34.26 -3.70 -16.06
N CYS A 69 -32.99 -3.52 -15.69
CA CYS A 69 -32.32 -4.30 -14.65
C CYS A 69 -32.66 -3.90 -13.20
N GLU A 70 -33.43 -2.81 -13.01
CA GLU A 70 -34.03 -2.47 -11.71
C GLU A 70 -35.43 -3.08 -11.57
N THR A 71 -36.06 -3.39 -12.70
CA THR A 71 -37.42 -3.94 -12.76
C THR A 71 -37.47 -5.46 -12.90
N GLY A 72 -36.31 -6.09 -13.13
CA GLY A 72 -36.13 -7.54 -13.28
C GLY A 72 -34.65 -7.94 -13.21
N ALA A 73 -34.37 -9.24 -13.03
CA ALA A 73 -33.00 -9.72 -12.91
C ALA A 73 -32.29 -9.72 -14.28
N CYS A 74 -31.10 -9.13 -14.34
CA CYS A 74 -30.26 -9.10 -15.54
C CYS A 74 -29.02 -9.96 -15.35
N ILE A 75 -28.58 -10.59 -16.45
CA ILE A 75 -27.29 -11.26 -16.55
C ILE A 75 -26.61 -10.79 -17.84
N ARG A 76 -25.32 -10.47 -17.74
CA ARG A 76 -24.53 -10.09 -18.90
C ARG A 76 -23.93 -11.32 -19.58
N LYS A 77 -24.06 -11.41 -20.90
CA LYS A 77 -23.35 -12.36 -21.76
C LYS A 77 -22.20 -11.64 -22.47
N CYS A 78 -21.00 -12.21 -22.44
CA CYS A 78 -19.80 -11.51 -22.92
C CYS A 78 -19.80 -11.29 -24.45
N CYS A 79 -20.16 -12.31 -25.21
CA CYS A 79 -20.27 -12.27 -26.67
C CYS A 79 -21.72 -12.02 -27.13
N PRO A 80 -21.92 -11.61 -28.39
CA PRO A 80 -23.25 -11.48 -29.00
C PRO A 80 -24.09 -12.77 -28.94
N GLU A 81 -25.36 -12.63 -29.32
CA GLU A 81 -26.27 -13.77 -29.49
C GLU A 81 -25.69 -14.76 -30.52
N ASN A 82 -25.76 -16.07 -30.23
CA ASN A 82 -25.19 -17.16 -31.03
C ASN A 82 -23.67 -17.17 -31.19
N TRP A 83 -22.94 -16.41 -30.36
CA TRP A 83 -21.46 -16.37 -30.36
C TRP A 83 -20.91 -16.92 -29.04
N ALA A 84 -19.70 -17.44 -29.04
CA ALA A 84 -18.98 -17.90 -27.83
C ALA A 84 -17.47 -17.68 -27.96
N TYR A 85 -16.73 -17.90 -26.89
CA TYR A 85 -15.27 -17.85 -26.95
C TYR A 85 -14.69 -19.12 -27.58
N VAL A 86 -14.03 -18.93 -28.72
CA VAL A 86 -13.33 -19.96 -29.50
C VAL A 86 -11.86 -19.55 -29.64
N ASP A 87 -10.94 -20.53 -29.70
CA ASP A 87 -9.50 -20.34 -29.96
C ASP A 87 -8.82 -19.25 -29.12
N GLY A 88 -8.73 -19.46 -27.80
CA GLY A 88 -7.91 -18.61 -26.93
C GLY A 88 -8.50 -17.22 -26.63
N GLY A 89 -9.83 -17.08 -26.64
CA GLY A 89 -10.51 -15.90 -26.08
C GLY A 89 -11.02 -14.89 -27.11
N LYS A 90 -11.32 -15.30 -28.36
CA LYS A 90 -12.07 -14.46 -29.32
C LYS A 90 -13.52 -14.94 -29.45
N CYS A 91 -14.45 -13.98 -29.39
CA CYS A 91 -15.86 -14.25 -29.68
C CYS A 91 -16.00 -14.63 -31.16
N SER A 92 -16.53 -15.81 -31.43
CA SER A 92 -16.81 -16.32 -32.77
C SER A 92 -18.22 -16.89 -32.82
N GLU A 93 -18.85 -16.84 -33.99
CA GLU A 93 -20.19 -17.37 -34.22
C GLU A 93 -20.19 -18.91 -34.14
N LEU A 94 -21.18 -19.49 -33.46
CA LEU A 94 -21.36 -20.94 -33.46
C LEU A 94 -22.18 -21.38 -34.68
N ASN A 95 -21.75 -22.47 -35.31
CA ASN A 95 -22.58 -23.15 -36.29
C ASN A 95 -23.87 -23.67 -35.63
N ALA A 96 -25.02 -23.37 -36.23
CA ALA A 96 -26.34 -23.80 -35.73
C ALA A 96 -26.46 -25.33 -35.52
N SER A 97 -25.61 -26.11 -36.19
CA SER A 97 -25.53 -27.57 -36.06
C SER A 97 -24.89 -28.07 -34.76
N LEU A 98 -24.20 -27.22 -33.99
CA LEU A 98 -23.57 -27.59 -32.71
C LEU A 98 -24.57 -27.68 -31.55
N GLY A 99 -25.77 -27.10 -31.68
CA GLY A 99 -26.84 -27.21 -30.67
C GLY A 99 -26.51 -26.64 -29.29
N VAL A 100 -25.42 -25.87 -29.13
CA VAL A 100 -25.02 -25.27 -27.86
C VAL A 100 -25.96 -24.12 -27.53
N LYS A 101 -26.82 -24.34 -26.53
CA LYS A 101 -27.75 -23.34 -26.02
C LYS A 101 -27.13 -22.65 -24.80
N PHE A 102 -27.07 -21.33 -24.82
CA PHE A 102 -26.61 -20.57 -23.66
C PHE A 102 -27.64 -20.65 -22.53
N GLU A 103 -27.22 -21.16 -21.39
CA GLU A 103 -28.03 -21.25 -20.17
C GLU A 103 -27.27 -20.65 -18.99
N VAL A 104 -28.00 -19.98 -18.09
CA VAL A 104 -27.42 -19.39 -16.89
C VAL A 104 -27.28 -20.49 -15.83
N PRO A 105 -26.07 -20.88 -15.44
CA PRO A 105 -25.88 -21.90 -14.44
C PRO A 105 -26.29 -21.37 -13.05
N ARG A 106 -26.90 -22.23 -12.25
CA ARG A 106 -27.23 -21.94 -10.85
C ARG A 106 -26.08 -22.33 -9.93
N LEU A 107 -25.43 -23.46 -10.19
CA LEU A 107 -24.26 -23.95 -9.44
C LEU A 107 -23.32 -24.67 -10.40
N VAL A 108 -22.03 -24.33 -10.32
CA VAL A 108 -20.95 -24.97 -11.07
C VAL A 108 -19.84 -25.36 -10.10
N ASN A 109 -19.35 -26.59 -10.22
CA ASN A 109 -18.23 -27.11 -9.43
C ASN A 109 -17.19 -27.77 -10.34
N GLU A 110 -16.20 -28.41 -9.73
CA GLU A 110 -15.12 -29.16 -10.39
C GLU A 110 -15.59 -30.20 -11.43
N ASN A 111 -16.81 -30.72 -11.30
CA ASN A 111 -17.38 -31.72 -12.20
C ASN A 111 -18.24 -31.11 -13.33
N GLY A 112 -18.38 -29.78 -13.36
CA GLY A 112 -19.17 -29.07 -14.36
C GLY A 112 -20.40 -28.35 -13.79
N THR A 113 -21.35 -28.03 -14.67
CA THR A 113 -22.61 -27.40 -14.28
C THR A 113 -23.53 -28.41 -13.61
N VAL A 114 -23.85 -28.18 -12.33
CA VAL A 114 -24.71 -29.06 -11.52
C VAL A 114 -26.18 -28.77 -11.76
N SER A 115 -26.53 -27.50 -11.91
CA SER A 115 -27.90 -27.06 -12.20
C SER A 115 -27.90 -25.73 -12.95
N ALA A 116 -28.93 -25.49 -13.75
CA ALA A 116 -29.15 -24.26 -14.51
C ALA A 116 -30.57 -23.70 -14.26
N TYR A 117 -30.75 -22.41 -14.53
CA TYR A 117 -32.06 -21.76 -14.46
C TYR A 117 -32.88 -21.98 -15.73
N GLU A 118 -34.21 -21.91 -15.60
CA GLU A 118 -35.13 -21.93 -16.74
C GLU A 118 -34.88 -20.74 -17.69
N THR A 119 -34.99 -20.98 -18.99
CA THR A 119 -34.88 -19.94 -20.02
C THR A 119 -35.90 -18.82 -19.79
N GLY A 120 -35.45 -17.57 -19.82
CA GLY A 120 -36.30 -16.39 -19.69
C GLY A 120 -36.42 -15.81 -18.27
N LEU A 121 -35.79 -16.43 -17.26
CA LEU A 121 -35.74 -15.87 -15.90
C LEU A 121 -34.95 -14.54 -15.83
N PHE A 122 -33.89 -14.43 -16.63
CA PHE A 122 -33.03 -13.26 -16.67
C PHE A 122 -33.17 -12.53 -18.00
N HIS A 123 -33.10 -11.20 -17.95
CA HIS A 123 -32.89 -10.40 -19.14
C HIS A 123 -31.40 -10.44 -19.52
N LEU A 124 -31.10 -10.95 -20.72
CA LEU A 124 -29.72 -11.05 -21.20
C LEU A 124 -29.25 -9.73 -21.78
N VAL A 125 -28.14 -9.22 -21.24
CA VAL A 125 -27.46 -8.02 -21.74
C VAL A 125 -26.20 -8.48 -22.47
N TYR A 126 -26.05 -8.10 -23.73
CA TYR A 126 -24.91 -8.51 -24.55
C TYR A 126 -23.82 -7.43 -24.55
N GLY A 127 -22.57 -7.85 -24.40
CA GLY A 127 -21.42 -6.98 -24.62
C GLY A 127 -20.28 -7.24 -23.66
N LYS A 128 -19.08 -6.82 -24.09
CA LYS A 128 -17.86 -6.95 -23.29
C LYS A 128 -17.95 -6.10 -22.02
N LEU A 129 -17.36 -6.62 -20.94
CA LEU A 129 -17.15 -5.86 -19.71
C LEU A 129 -16.19 -4.69 -19.94
N THR A 130 -16.52 -3.54 -19.37
CA THR A 130 -15.71 -2.32 -19.33
C THR A 130 -14.94 -2.27 -18.00
N CYS A 131 -13.94 -3.13 -17.84
CA CYS A 131 -13.03 -3.10 -16.69
C CYS A 131 -11.59 -3.36 -17.17
N GLY A 132 -10.62 -2.83 -16.42
CA GLY A 132 -9.19 -2.90 -16.75
C GLY A 132 -8.68 -4.33 -16.77
N ASP A 133 -8.70 -4.99 -15.61
CA ASP A 133 -8.27 -6.37 -15.45
C ASP A 133 -9.44 -7.33 -15.22
N LYS A 134 -9.29 -8.56 -15.72
CA LYS A 134 -10.32 -9.60 -15.71
C LYS A 134 -9.69 -10.94 -15.40
N TYR A 135 -10.42 -11.79 -14.69
CA TYR A 135 -10.03 -13.17 -14.44
C TYR A 135 -11.20 -14.11 -14.74
N LEU A 136 -10.87 -15.34 -15.10
CA LEU A 136 -11.83 -16.40 -15.39
C LEU A 136 -11.89 -17.35 -14.20
N LEU A 137 -13.09 -17.63 -13.68
CA LEU A 137 -13.26 -18.70 -12.69
C LEU A 137 -13.31 -20.04 -13.41
N THR A 138 -12.37 -20.92 -13.08
CA THR A 138 -12.23 -22.22 -13.75
C THR A 138 -12.25 -23.37 -12.73
N PRO A 139 -13.45 -23.82 -12.30
CA PRO A 139 -13.59 -24.87 -11.28
C PRO A 139 -12.88 -26.19 -11.60
N SER A 140 -12.70 -26.50 -12.89
CA SER A 140 -11.99 -27.69 -13.38
C SER A 140 -10.48 -27.65 -13.08
N LEU A 141 -9.89 -26.45 -12.98
CA LEU A 141 -8.48 -26.25 -12.63
C LEU A 141 -8.29 -25.99 -11.14
N ASN A 142 -9.21 -25.23 -10.52
CA ASN A 142 -9.12 -24.85 -9.13
C ASN A 142 -10.48 -24.98 -8.42
N LYS A 143 -10.56 -25.87 -7.44
CA LYS A 143 -11.81 -26.15 -6.70
C LYS A 143 -12.41 -24.91 -6.03
N THR A 144 -11.56 -23.97 -5.62
CA THR A 144 -12.01 -22.72 -4.97
C THR A 144 -12.76 -21.78 -5.92
N ASP A 145 -12.69 -22.02 -7.23
CA ASP A 145 -13.36 -21.22 -8.24
C ASP A 145 -14.83 -21.64 -8.44
N SER A 146 -15.29 -22.66 -7.70
CA SER A 146 -16.70 -23.10 -7.71
C SER A 146 -17.62 -21.95 -7.34
N PHE A 147 -18.67 -21.75 -8.14
CA PHE A 147 -19.51 -20.55 -8.06
C PHE A 147 -21.00 -20.85 -8.21
N GLN A 148 -21.81 -19.89 -7.75
CA GLN A 148 -23.26 -19.89 -7.78
C GLN A 148 -23.79 -18.56 -8.30
N ILE A 149 -24.90 -18.60 -9.02
CA ILE A 149 -25.61 -17.39 -9.46
C ILE A 149 -26.95 -17.33 -8.75
N THR A 150 -27.30 -16.19 -8.17
CA THR A 150 -28.59 -16.01 -7.50
C THR A 150 -29.69 -15.67 -8.51
N LYS A 151 -30.95 -15.81 -8.07
CA LYS A 151 -32.13 -15.35 -8.83
C LYS A 151 -32.13 -13.85 -9.11
N THR A 152 -31.35 -13.07 -8.37
CA THR A 152 -31.19 -11.62 -8.55
C THR A 152 -29.98 -11.26 -9.42
N GLY A 153 -29.22 -12.26 -9.91
CA GLY A 153 -28.10 -12.09 -10.84
C GLY A 153 -26.73 -11.89 -10.18
N TRP A 154 -26.62 -12.09 -8.86
CA TRP A 154 -25.34 -11.95 -8.16
C TRP A 154 -24.48 -13.20 -8.31
N LEU A 155 -23.16 -13.02 -8.40
CA LEU A 155 -22.18 -14.09 -8.42
C LEU A 155 -21.63 -14.33 -7.02
N LEU A 156 -21.75 -15.58 -6.54
CA LEU A 156 -21.30 -16.03 -5.23
C LEU A 156 -20.34 -17.21 -5.40
N ASN A 157 -19.49 -17.44 -4.40
CA ASN A 157 -18.72 -18.68 -4.32
C ASN A 157 -19.59 -19.82 -3.77
N GLU A 158 -19.03 -21.03 -3.72
CA GLU A 158 -19.73 -22.21 -3.18
C GLU A 158 -20.19 -22.04 -1.72
N SER A 159 -19.46 -21.28 -0.90
CA SER A 159 -19.81 -21.01 0.50
C SER A 159 -20.88 -19.91 0.68
N GLY A 160 -21.36 -19.30 -0.40
CA GLY A 160 -22.35 -18.21 -0.37
C GLY A 160 -21.79 -16.82 -0.10
N ALA A 161 -20.46 -16.63 -0.16
CA ALA A 161 -19.83 -15.32 -0.13
C ALA A 161 -19.96 -14.64 -1.50
N ILE A 162 -20.20 -13.32 -1.49
CA ILE A 162 -20.37 -12.53 -2.72
C ILE A 162 -19.02 -12.36 -3.42
N ILE A 163 -18.96 -12.72 -4.71
CA ILE A 163 -17.80 -12.49 -5.58
C ILE A 163 -17.97 -11.18 -6.34
N ALA A 164 -19.10 -11.00 -7.04
CA ALA A 164 -19.33 -9.81 -7.87
C ALA A 164 -20.83 -9.50 -8.05
N PRO A 165 -21.20 -8.20 -8.14
CA PRO A 165 -22.53 -7.78 -8.58
C PRO A 165 -22.76 -8.01 -10.08
N PRO A 166 -24.02 -8.04 -10.56
CA PRO A 166 -24.39 -8.37 -11.94
C PRO A 166 -23.64 -7.58 -13.03
N ASP A 167 -23.24 -6.33 -12.76
CA ASP A 167 -22.59 -5.43 -13.71
C ASP A 167 -21.06 -5.59 -13.78
N LYS A 168 -20.46 -6.33 -12.84
CA LYS A 168 -19.01 -6.56 -12.74
C LYS A 168 -18.57 -7.96 -13.21
N PHE A 169 -19.46 -8.75 -13.81
CA PHE A 169 -19.09 -9.99 -14.49
C PHE A 169 -19.96 -10.24 -15.73
N CYS A 170 -19.51 -11.13 -16.60
CA CYS A 170 -20.29 -11.64 -17.71
C CYS A 170 -20.07 -13.15 -17.85
N LEU A 171 -21.08 -13.85 -18.33
CA LEU A 171 -21.02 -15.28 -18.58
C LEU A 171 -20.73 -15.54 -20.05
N GLU A 172 -19.95 -16.58 -20.33
CA GLU A 172 -19.76 -17.04 -21.69
C GLU A 172 -19.43 -18.54 -21.74
N SER A 173 -19.78 -19.17 -22.86
CA SER A 173 -19.38 -20.55 -23.15
C SER A 173 -17.97 -20.58 -23.73
N PHE A 174 -17.14 -21.50 -23.26
CA PHE A 174 -15.74 -21.64 -23.71
C PHE A 174 -15.53 -22.95 -24.46
N SER A 175 -15.08 -22.88 -25.72
CA SER A 175 -14.82 -24.08 -26.52
C SER A 175 -13.71 -24.97 -25.94
N THR A 176 -12.77 -24.40 -25.19
CA THR A 176 -11.70 -25.11 -24.48
C THR A 176 -12.22 -26.00 -23.35
N ASP A 177 -13.39 -25.66 -22.81
CA ASP A 177 -13.98 -26.28 -21.63
C ASP A 177 -15.28 -27.00 -22.00
N ASN A 178 -15.30 -27.67 -23.16
CA ASN A 178 -16.48 -28.38 -23.69
C ASN A 178 -17.75 -27.51 -23.74
N PHE A 179 -17.60 -26.23 -24.10
CA PHE A 179 -18.68 -25.23 -24.15
C PHE A 179 -19.36 -24.94 -22.81
N GLN A 180 -18.68 -25.22 -21.69
CA GLN A 180 -19.16 -24.88 -20.37
C GLN A 180 -19.31 -23.35 -20.19
N THR A 181 -20.41 -22.92 -19.58
CA THR A 181 -20.67 -21.52 -19.26
C THR A 181 -19.91 -21.11 -17.99
N LEU A 182 -18.93 -20.23 -18.13
CA LEU A 182 -18.07 -19.74 -17.05
C LEU A 182 -18.14 -18.21 -16.93
N PRO A 183 -17.93 -17.64 -15.73
CA PRO A 183 -17.92 -16.20 -15.52
C PRO A 183 -16.54 -15.61 -15.77
N VAL A 184 -16.50 -14.62 -16.66
CA VAL A 184 -15.41 -13.65 -16.73
C VAL A 184 -15.76 -12.55 -15.74
N VAL A 185 -14.98 -12.45 -14.67
CA VAL A 185 -15.20 -11.51 -13.58
C VAL A 185 -14.24 -10.36 -13.78
N CYS A 186 -14.74 -9.12 -13.66
CA CYS A 186 -13.84 -8.01 -13.48
C CYS A 186 -13.03 -8.31 -12.21
N SER A 187 -11.70 -8.19 -12.29
CA SER A 187 -10.95 -7.99 -11.06
C SER A 187 -11.71 -6.90 -10.31
N PRO A 188 -12.04 -7.07 -9.01
CA PRO A 188 -12.46 -5.90 -8.26
C PRO A 188 -11.43 -4.86 -8.65
N GLU A 189 -11.91 -3.75 -9.19
CA GLU A 189 -11.15 -2.54 -9.08
C GLU A 189 -10.93 -2.52 -7.57
N LEU A 190 -9.77 -3.01 -7.13
CA LEU A 190 -9.03 -2.31 -6.12
C LEU A 190 -9.18 -0.92 -6.66
N GLU A 191 -10.14 -0.19 -6.09
CA GLU A 191 -10.20 1.24 -6.20
C GLU A 191 -8.73 1.58 -6.11
N ASN A 192 -8.21 2.21 -7.14
CA ASN A 192 -6.81 2.55 -7.19
C ASN A 192 -6.58 3.60 -6.07
N GLU A 193 -6.74 3.24 -4.80
CA GLU A 193 -5.97 3.64 -3.63
C GLU A 193 -4.48 3.52 -3.95
N ALA A 194 -4.11 2.70 -4.94
CA ALA A 194 -2.82 2.74 -5.60
C ALA A 194 -2.52 4.01 -6.43
N THR A 195 -3.48 4.91 -6.69
CA THR A 195 -3.25 6.17 -7.44
C THR A 195 -3.64 7.44 -6.69
N GLY A 196 -4.64 7.41 -5.79
CA GLY A 196 -5.03 8.59 -5.01
C GLY A 196 -4.13 8.88 -3.79
N GLY A 197 -3.84 7.85 -2.99
CA GLY A 197 -2.95 7.97 -1.82
C GLY A 197 -1.47 7.98 -2.22
N ASN A 198 -1.10 7.12 -3.18
CA ASN A 198 0.29 6.97 -3.62
C ASN A 198 0.90 8.22 -4.24
N ILE A 199 0.14 9.12 -4.88
CA ILE A 199 0.76 10.28 -5.52
C ILE A 199 1.32 11.26 -4.50
N PHE A 200 0.63 11.50 -3.38
CA PHE A 200 1.11 12.40 -2.32
C PHE A 200 2.36 11.83 -1.63
N TYR A 201 2.34 10.53 -1.32
CA TYR A 201 3.49 9.86 -0.73
C TYR A 201 4.69 9.77 -1.69
N THR A 202 4.43 9.52 -2.97
CA THR A 202 5.44 9.52 -4.04
C THR A 202 6.07 10.90 -4.20
N ILE A 203 5.27 11.97 -4.24
CA ILE A 203 5.77 13.35 -4.24
C ILE A 203 6.63 13.60 -2.99
N GLY A 204 6.19 13.16 -1.80
CA GLY A 204 6.96 13.29 -0.57
C GLY A 204 8.32 12.57 -0.64
N MET A 205 8.37 11.34 -1.14
CA MET A 205 9.61 10.58 -1.34
C MET A 205 10.54 11.26 -2.36
N ILE A 206 10.01 11.74 -3.48
CA ILE A 206 10.78 12.50 -4.49
C ILE A 206 11.37 13.76 -3.85
N LEU A 207 10.58 14.51 -3.09
CA LEU A 207 11.06 15.68 -2.36
C LEU A 207 12.14 15.33 -1.34
N SER A 208 12.06 14.16 -0.69
CA SER A 208 13.05 13.69 0.29
C SER A 208 14.41 13.32 -0.32
N LEU A 209 14.47 12.81 -1.55
CA LEU A 209 15.70 12.31 -2.18
C LEU A 209 16.83 13.36 -2.24
N PRO A 210 16.61 14.61 -2.71
CA PRO A 210 17.64 15.66 -2.69
C PRO A 210 18.20 15.96 -1.30
N PHE A 211 17.37 15.89 -0.25
CA PHE A 211 17.79 16.15 1.13
C PHE A 211 18.57 14.99 1.73
N LEU A 212 18.21 13.74 1.40
CA LEU A 212 19.00 12.56 1.73
C LEU A 212 20.38 12.63 1.05
N PHE A 213 20.40 12.91 -0.25
CA PHE A 213 21.64 13.07 -1.01
C PHE A 213 22.53 14.19 -0.45
N SER A 214 21.93 15.35 -0.13
CA SER A 214 22.65 16.47 0.47
C SER A 214 23.22 16.11 1.85
N THR A 215 22.46 15.39 2.68
CA THR A 215 22.94 14.90 3.98
C THR A 215 24.13 13.97 3.82
N PHE A 216 24.04 13.01 2.90
CA PHE A 216 25.14 12.12 2.58
C PHE A 216 26.39 12.88 2.13
N LEU A 217 26.23 13.84 1.20
CA LEU A 217 27.32 14.62 0.66
C LEU A 217 28.03 15.48 1.73
N VAL A 218 27.27 16.17 2.58
CA VAL A 218 27.83 17.00 3.66
C VAL A 218 28.69 16.16 4.61
N TYR A 219 28.21 14.97 5.00
CA TYR A 219 28.95 14.07 5.87
C TYR A 219 30.14 13.41 5.16
N ALA A 220 30.05 13.14 3.86
CA ALA A 220 31.15 12.59 3.06
C ALA A 220 32.30 13.59 2.84
N LEU A 221 31.99 14.87 2.58
CA LEU A 221 32.97 15.89 2.22
C LEU A 221 33.68 16.54 3.43
N ILE A 222 33.04 16.56 4.59
CA ILE A 222 33.60 17.17 5.80
C ILE A 222 34.30 16.08 6.62
N ARG A 223 35.63 16.03 6.56
CA ARG A 223 36.43 15.00 7.24
C ARG A 223 36.13 14.92 8.75
N ASP A 224 35.86 16.06 9.38
CA ASP A 224 35.54 16.17 10.81
C ASP A 224 34.19 15.53 11.19
N LEU A 225 33.29 15.33 10.23
CA LEU A 225 32.01 14.64 10.43
C LEU A 225 32.12 13.13 10.21
N ARG A 226 33.21 12.62 9.62
CA ARG A 226 33.41 11.18 9.30
C ARG A 226 33.91 10.34 10.49
N ASN A 227 33.46 10.68 11.68
CA ASN A 227 33.61 9.82 12.85
C ASN A 227 32.68 8.59 12.74
N LEU A 228 32.79 7.66 13.70
CA LEU A 228 31.96 6.45 13.74
C LEU A 228 30.46 6.74 13.54
N HIS A 229 29.93 7.74 14.24
CA HIS A 229 28.54 8.16 14.11
C HIS A 229 28.20 8.66 12.70
N GLY A 230 29.01 9.56 12.14
CA GLY A 230 28.77 10.10 10.80
C GLY A 230 28.81 9.03 9.72
N LYS A 231 29.70 8.04 9.83
CA LYS A 231 29.74 6.91 8.90
C LYS A 231 28.48 6.05 9.00
N SER A 232 28.01 5.73 10.20
CA SER A 232 26.76 4.99 10.39
C SER A 232 25.55 5.76 9.86
N LEU A 233 25.50 7.08 10.06
CA LEU A 233 24.45 7.94 9.49
C LEU A 233 24.50 7.96 7.95
N MET A 234 25.69 8.02 7.35
CA MET A 234 25.83 7.94 5.89
C MET A 234 25.30 6.61 5.35
N CYS A 235 25.58 5.48 5.99
CA CYS A 235 25.05 4.18 5.59
C CYS A 235 23.52 4.15 5.72
N HIS A 236 22.97 4.62 6.84
CA HIS A 236 21.52 4.72 7.04
C HIS A 236 20.83 5.56 5.95
N VAL A 237 21.34 6.76 5.69
CA VAL A 237 20.80 7.68 4.66
C VAL A 237 20.94 7.09 3.26
N ALA A 238 22.06 6.43 2.95
CA ALA A 238 22.26 5.76 1.66
C ALA A 238 21.25 4.61 1.45
N THR A 239 21.00 3.79 2.48
CA THR A 239 20.01 2.71 2.41
C THR A 239 18.59 3.25 2.23
N LEU A 240 18.20 4.34 2.92
CA LEU A 240 16.91 4.98 2.70
C LEU A 240 16.77 5.59 1.30
N MET A 241 17.85 6.14 0.74
CA MET A 241 17.85 6.67 -0.62
C MET A 241 17.58 5.55 -1.65
N VAL A 242 18.20 4.38 -1.47
CA VAL A 242 17.92 3.19 -2.30
C VAL A 242 16.48 2.72 -2.12
N ALA A 243 15.98 2.69 -0.88
CA ALA A 243 14.59 2.29 -0.58
C ALA A 243 13.57 3.19 -1.30
N TYR A 244 13.70 4.51 -1.17
CA TYR A 244 12.78 5.46 -1.80
C TYR A 244 12.88 5.45 -3.31
N THR A 245 14.10 5.34 -3.87
CA THR A 245 14.28 5.23 -5.32
C THR A 245 13.60 3.96 -5.86
N SER A 246 13.73 2.84 -5.14
CA SER A 246 13.11 1.57 -5.53
C SER A 246 11.58 1.65 -5.43
N LEU A 247 11.03 2.22 -4.35
CA LEU A 247 9.58 2.43 -4.19
C LEU A 247 9.01 3.36 -5.27
N ILE A 248 9.68 4.48 -5.55
CA ILE A 248 9.28 5.40 -6.63
C ILE A 248 9.27 4.65 -7.97
N THR A 249 10.29 3.83 -8.24
CA THR A 249 10.36 3.04 -9.48
C THR A 249 9.20 2.06 -9.57
N VAL A 250 8.84 1.39 -8.48
CA VAL A 250 7.66 0.51 -8.43
C VAL A 250 6.37 1.28 -8.79
N GLN A 251 6.20 2.50 -8.29
CA GLN A 251 5.00 3.32 -8.51
C GLN A 251 4.85 3.81 -9.96
N PHE A 252 5.94 4.12 -10.65
CA PHE A 252 5.89 4.68 -12.00
C PHE A 252 5.82 3.64 -13.13
N VAL A 253 6.14 2.37 -12.87
CA VAL A 253 6.35 1.37 -13.95
C VAL A 253 5.25 0.31 -13.98
N THR A 254 4.20 0.43 -13.16
CA THR A 254 3.14 -0.57 -12.90
C THR A 254 2.44 -1.20 -14.12
N ASN A 255 2.51 -0.63 -15.32
CA ASN A 255 1.87 -1.19 -16.52
C ASN A 255 2.85 -1.82 -17.54
N THR A 256 4.16 -1.82 -17.28
CA THR A 256 5.18 -2.26 -18.27
C THR A 256 6.40 -2.99 -17.67
N VAL A 257 6.43 -3.27 -16.37
CA VAL A 257 7.57 -3.95 -15.74
C VAL A 257 7.63 -5.41 -16.18
N ASN A 258 8.82 -5.88 -16.58
CA ASN A 258 9.12 -7.31 -16.61
C ASN A 258 8.96 -7.88 -15.19
N GLU A 259 8.38 -9.07 -15.05
CA GLU A 259 8.19 -9.77 -13.77
C GLU A 259 9.50 -9.83 -12.97
N GLU A 260 10.62 -10.11 -13.64
CA GLU A 260 11.96 -10.16 -13.04
C GLU A 260 12.37 -8.83 -12.38
N TRP A 261 12.07 -7.70 -13.02
CA TRP A 261 12.39 -6.36 -12.50
C TRP A 261 11.52 -6.02 -11.29
N CYS A 262 10.26 -6.44 -11.30
CA CYS A 262 9.33 -6.30 -10.18
C CYS A 262 9.82 -7.06 -8.94
N VAL A 263 10.24 -8.32 -9.12
CA VAL A 263 10.83 -9.16 -8.08
C VAL A 263 12.15 -8.57 -7.55
N PHE A 264 13.04 -8.12 -8.45
CA PHE A 264 14.29 -7.45 -8.07
C PHE A 264 14.03 -6.21 -7.20
N LEU A 265 13.08 -5.36 -7.59
CA LEU A 265 12.72 -4.16 -6.84
C LEU A 265 12.14 -4.51 -5.47
N ALA A 266 11.32 -5.57 -5.36
CA ALA A 266 10.79 -6.03 -4.08
C ALA A 266 11.91 -6.43 -3.10
N TYR A 267 12.89 -7.22 -3.55
CA TYR A 267 14.08 -7.54 -2.76
C TYR A 267 14.92 -6.30 -2.43
N ALA A 268 15.09 -5.37 -3.37
CA ALA A 268 15.82 -4.13 -3.15
C ALA A 268 15.15 -3.26 -2.07
N VAL A 269 13.82 -3.12 -2.10
CA VAL A 269 13.04 -2.42 -1.08
C VAL A 269 13.18 -3.11 0.28
N GLN A 270 12.99 -4.43 0.35
CA GLN A 270 13.10 -5.19 1.59
C GLN A 270 14.50 -5.04 2.21
N PHE A 271 15.55 -5.30 1.43
CA PHE A 271 16.95 -5.22 1.89
C PHE A 271 17.31 -3.80 2.36
N SER A 272 16.96 -2.79 1.57
CA SER A 272 17.33 -1.40 1.88
C SER A 272 16.64 -0.86 3.12
N PHE A 273 15.35 -1.14 3.33
CA PHE A 273 14.69 -0.76 4.58
C PHE A 273 15.23 -1.52 5.78
N LEU A 274 15.39 -2.84 5.70
CA LEU A 274 15.99 -3.63 6.79
C LEU A 274 17.38 -3.09 7.15
N ALA A 275 18.23 -2.83 6.16
CA ALA A 275 19.56 -2.24 6.39
C ALA A 275 19.46 -0.89 7.09
N SER A 276 18.52 -0.03 6.68
CA SER A 276 18.31 1.27 7.33
C SER A 276 17.98 1.13 8.81
N PHE A 277 17.19 0.12 9.18
CA PHE A 277 16.83 -0.17 10.58
C PHE A 277 17.96 -0.79 11.38
N PHE A 278 18.75 -1.69 10.79
CA PHE A 278 19.96 -2.20 11.42
C PHE A 278 20.96 -1.08 11.68
N TRP A 279 21.15 -0.15 10.73
CA TRP A 279 21.99 1.03 10.93
C TRP A 279 21.43 1.98 11.99
N LEU A 280 20.10 2.14 12.07
CA LEU A 280 19.47 2.86 13.18
C LEU A 280 19.77 2.17 14.51
N ASN A 281 19.66 0.85 14.58
CA ASN A 281 19.97 0.09 15.79
C ASN A 281 21.43 0.22 16.21
N VAL A 282 22.37 0.16 15.27
CA VAL A 282 23.79 0.47 15.51
C VAL A 282 23.99 1.86 16.11
N MET A 283 23.31 2.88 15.58
CA MET A 283 23.41 4.25 16.11
C MET A 283 22.87 4.35 17.55
N CYS A 284 21.76 3.64 17.85
CA CYS A 284 21.18 3.60 19.19
C CYS A 284 22.08 2.83 20.16
N PHE A 285 22.67 1.72 19.70
CA PHE A 285 23.60 0.91 20.47
C PHE A 285 24.89 1.65 20.80
N ASP A 286 25.53 2.33 19.84
CA ASP A 286 26.74 3.13 20.10
C ASP A 286 26.48 4.23 21.13
N LEU A 287 25.30 4.85 21.05
CA LEU A 287 24.87 5.85 22.02
C LEU A 287 24.73 5.24 23.41
N TRP A 288 23.96 4.16 23.53
CA TRP A 288 23.74 3.45 24.77
C TRP A 288 25.06 2.97 25.38
N TRP A 289 25.92 2.35 24.57
CA TRP A 289 27.23 1.89 24.99
C TRP A 289 28.10 3.03 25.53
N THR A 290 28.09 4.19 24.87
CA THR A 290 28.86 5.35 25.32
C THR A 290 28.40 5.83 26.69
N PHE A 291 27.09 5.89 26.94
CA PHE A 291 26.51 6.44 28.16
C PHE A 291 26.44 5.46 29.32
N SER A 292 26.44 4.16 29.04
CA SER A 292 26.48 3.12 30.05
C SER A 292 27.85 3.00 30.74
N GLY A 293 28.83 3.86 30.40
CA GLY A 293 30.12 3.95 31.08
C GLY A 293 31.17 2.93 30.63
N PHE A 294 30.88 2.12 29.60
CA PHE A 294 31.78 1.09 29.07
C PHE A 294 32.86 1.64 28.12
N ARG A 295 33.37 2.86 28.35
CA ARG A 295 34.52 3.36 27.59
C ARG A 295 35.80 2.81 28.21
N PRO A 296 36.58 1.97 27.50
CA PRO A 296 37.93 1.69 27.93
C PRO A 296 38.73 2.99 27.90
N LEU A 297 39.25 3.39 29.07
CA LEU A 297 40.30 4.38 29.13
C LEU A 297 41.56 3.73 28.55
N ARG A 298 42.18 4.40 27.56
CA ARG A 298 43.55 4.19 27.01
C ARG A 298 43.61 3.45 25.64
N GLY A 299 44.09 4.17 24.61
CA GLY A 299 44.35 3.67 23.25
C GLY A 299 44.25 4.77 22.17
N ASN A 300 44.71 4.48 20.94
CA ASN A 300 44.53 5.39 19.79
C ASN A 300 43.06 5.41 19.36
N ILE A 301 42.39 6.57 19.51
CA ILE A 301 40.94 6.75 19.32
C ILE A 301 40.50 6.36 17.91
N GLN A 302 41.27 6.74 16.87
CA GLN A 302 40.92 6.47 15.48
C GLN A 302 40.90 4.98 15.13
N GLU A 303 41.88 4.21 15.63
CA GLU A 303 41.96 2.78 15.35
C GLU A 303 40.81 2.02 16.02
N HIS A 304 40.45 2.42 17.23
CA HIS A 304 39.32 1.85 17.95
C HIS A 304 37.98 2.18 17.28
N GLU A 305 37.79 3.41 16.77
CA GLU A 305 36.60 3.77 15.98
C GLU A 305 36.52 2.99 14.67
N ALA A 306 37.65 2.76 13.99
CA ALA A 306 37.68 1.98 12.75
C ALA A 306 37.30 0.51 12.99
N LYS A 307 37.86 -0.14 14.03
CA LYS A 307 37.51 -1.52 14.41
C LYS A 307 36.02 -1.64 14.78
N LYS A 308 35.50 -0.68 15.55
CA LYS A 308 34.07 -0.62 15.88
C LYS A 308 33.20 -0.50 14.64
N PHE A 309 33.56 0.36 13.69
CA PHE A 309 32.80 0.52 12.45
C PHE A 309 32.75 -0.78 11.64
N ILE A 310 33.84 -1.54 11.58
CA ILE A 310 33.87 -2.85 10.90
C ILE A 310 32.91 -3.82 11.58
N ILE A 311 32.95 -3.94 12.90
CA ILE A 311 32.05 -4.82 13.67
C ILE A 311 30.58 -4.42 13.44
N TYR A 312 30.28 -3.12 13.49
CA TYR A 312 28.94 -2.60 13.23
C TYR A 312 28.49 -2.84 11.80
N SER A 313 29.40 -2.76 10.83
CA SER A 313 29.11 -3.07 9.42
C SER A 313 28.80 -4.55 9.24
N ILE A 314 29.57 -5.45 9.85
CA ILE A 314 29.31 -6.90 9.81
C ILE A 314 27.94 -7.21 10.41
N TYR A 315 27.61 -6.60 11.55
CA TYR A 315 26.30 -6.75 12.17
C TYR A 315 25.16 -6.25 11.28
N ALA A 316 25.24 -5.01 10.79
CA ALA A 316 24.14 -4.39 10.07
C ALA A 316 23.93 -5.00 8.69
N TRP A 317 24.98 -5.13 7.89
CA TRP A 317 24.90 -5.74 6.56
C TRP A 317 24.66 -7.24 6.65
N GLY A 318 25.32 -7.93 7.58
CA GLY A 318 25.15 -9.37 7.76
C GLY A 318 23.74 -9.72 8.24
N GLY A 319 23.19 -8.99 9.21
CA GLY A 319 21.81 -9.18 9.69
C GLY A 319 20.78 -8.93 8.58
N THR A 320 20.98 -7.89 7.78
CA THR A 320 20.12 -7.61 6.62
C THR A 320 20.21 -8.72 5.58
N ALA A 321 21.42 -9.07 5.16
CA ALA A 321 21.66 -10.10 4.15
C ALA A 321 21.12 -11.45 4.59
N LEU A 322 21.27 -11.82 5.87
CA LEU A 322 20.74 -13.07 6.42
C LEU A 322 19.22 -13.15 6.24
N ILE A 323 18.49 -12.09 6.60
CA ILE A 323 17.02 -12.08 6.45
C ILE A 323 16.63 -12.13 4.97
N THR A 324 17.30 -11.36 4.10
CA THR A 324 17.02 -11.39 2.66
C THR A 324 17.35 -12.75 2.03
N ILE A 325 18.44 -13.40 2.42
CA ILE A 325 18.80 -14.75 1.96
C ILE A 325 17.77 -15.78 2.43
N ILE A 326 17.28 -15.68 3.67
CA ILE A 326 16.19 -16.53 4.16
C ILE A 326 14.93 -16.31 3.31
N THR A 327 14.60 -15.05 3.02
CA THR A 327 13.43 -14.69 2.19
C THR A 327 13.56 -15.24 0.77
N TYR A 328 14.75 -15.19 0.18
CA TYR A 328 15.02 -15.78 -1.14
C TYR A 328 14.97 -17.32 -1.09
N GLY A 329 15.59 -17.92 -0.07
CA GLY A 329 15.62 -19.38 0.07
C GLY A 329 14.24 -19.99 0.34
N THR A 330 13.35 -19.27 1.01
CA THR A 330 11.96 -19.72 1.21
C THR A 330 11.14 -19.70 -0.07
N GLU A 331 11.43 -18.75 -0.97
CA GLU A 331 10.83 -18.70 -2.31
C GLU A 331 11.32 -19.87 -3.18
N GLU A 332 12.63 -20.14 -3.21
CA GLU A 332 13.21 -21.13 -4.12
C GLU A 332 13.03 -22.59 -3.65
N TYR A 333 13.17 -22.85 -2.35
CA TYR A 333 13.35 -24.22 -1.85
C TYR A 333 12.18 -24.79 -1.06
N LEU A 334 11.20 -23.97 -0.66
CA LEU A 334 10.05 -24.45 0.12
C LEU A 334 8.80 -24.68 -0.76
N PRO A 335 7.99 -25.70 -0.42
CA PRO A 335 6.76 -25.99 -1.14
C PRO A 335 5.74 -24.85 -0.98
N ALA A 336 4.78 -24.75 -1.90
CA ALA A 336 3.72 -23.74 -1.89
C ALA A 336 2.81 -23.77 -0.63
N SER A 337 2.87 -24.85 0.17
CA SER A 337 2.21 -24.93 1.47
C SER A 337 2.92 -24.15 2.58
N ALA A 338 4.16 -23.71 2.35
CA ALA A 338 4.92 -22.87 3.27
C ALA A 338 4.60 -21.38 3.05
N ILE A 339 4.94 -20.55 4.03
CA ILE A 339 4.75 -19.09 3.94
C ILE A 339 5.83 -18.51 3.03
N ARG A 340 5.49 -18.35 1.74
CA ARG A 340 6.37 -17.78 0.72
C ARG A 340 6.16 -16.26 0.57
N PRO A 341 7.19 -15.51 0.18
CA PRO A 341 7.07 -14.10 -0.17
C PRO A 341 6.15 -13.84 -1.36
N ASP A 342 6.20 -14.70 -2.39
CA ASP A 342 5.35 -14.65 -3.58
C ASP A 342 5.39 -13.27 -4.27
N PHE A 343 6.60 -12.72 -4.46
CA PHE A 343 6.81 -11.43 -5.11
C PHE A 343 6.37 -11.48 -6.58
N GLY A 344 5.73 -10.39 -7.06
CA GLY A 344 5.35 -10.26 -8.47
C GLY A 344 4.04 -10.94 -8.86
N ILE A 345 3.43 -11.75 -7.97
CA ILE A 345 2.14 -12.43 -8.28
C ILE A 345 0.97 -11.44 -8.32
N ARG A 346 0.90 -10.51 -7.34
CA ARG A 346 -0.19 -9.51 -7.23
C ARG A 346 0.30 -8.08 -7.38
N SER A 347 1.53 -7.82 -6.95
CA SER A 347 2.20 -6.52 -6.99
C SER A 347 3.71 -6.73 -6.82
N CYS A 348 4.50 -5.67 -6.97
CA CYS A 348 5.94 -5.68 -6.65
C CYS A 348 6.19 -5.60 -5.13
N TRP A 349 5.48 -6.44 -4.38
CA TRP A 349 5.52 -6.55 -2.94
C TRP A 349 5.04 -7.94 -2.49
N PHE A 350 5.18 -8.24 -1.19
CA PHE A 350 4.70 -9.49 -0.58
C PHE A 350 3.22 -9.73 -0.88
N ALA A 351 2.86 -10.93 -1.36
CA ALA A 351 1.46 -11.25 -1.69
C ALA A 351 0.60 -11.59 -0.46
N SER A 352 1.24 -11.98 0.65
CA SER A 352 0.58 -12.45 1.88
C SER A 352 0.89 -11.57 3.08
N PHE A 353 -0.13 -11.23 3.86
CA PHE A 353 0.00 -10.52 5.14
C PHE A 353 1.00 -11.23 6.07
N THR A 354 0.90 -12.55 6.20
CA THR A 354 1.78 -13.33 7.08
C THR A 354 3.23 -13.31 6.59
N ALA A 355 3.46 -13.31 5.27
CA ALA A 355 4.80 -13.19 4.71
C ALA A 355 5.41 -11.81 4.98
N THR A 356 4.64 -10.73 4.79
CA THR A 356 5.06 -9.36 5.12
C THR A 356 5.42 -9.24 6.61
N LEU A 357 4.64 -9.86 7.50
CA LEU A 357 4.96 -9.88 8.92
C LEU A 357 6.27 -10.61 9.21
N LEU A 358 6.43 -11.82 8.68
CA LEU A 358 7.54 -12.70 9.04
C LEU A 358 8.88 -12.17 8.51
N TYR A 359 8.91 -11.72 7.26
CA TYR A 359 10.15 -11.38 6.55
C TYR A 359 10.47 -9.88 6.53
N PHE A 360 9.53 -9.02 6.95
CA PHE A 360 9.73 -7.57 6.92
C PHE A 360 9.36 -6.88 8.25
N TYR A 361 8.09 -6.82 8.61
CA TYR A 361 7.66 -6.04 9.78
C TYR A 361 8.07 -6.65 11.13
N GLY A 362 8.17 -7.98 11.23
CA GLY A 362 8.60 -8.68 12.44
C GLY A 362 10.05 -8.33 12.81
N PRO A 363 11.02 -8.53 11.91
CA PRO A 363 12.40 -8.10 12.15
C PRO A 363 12.52 -6.60 12.47
N ILE A 364 11.80 -5.74 11.74
CA ILE A 364 11.78 -4.29 12.00
C ILE A 364 11.22 -4.00 13.40
N GLY A 365 10.13 -4.65 13.80
CA GLY A 365 9.51 -4.52 15.11
C GLY A 365 10.46 -4.91 16.25
N ILE A 366 11.21 -5.99 16.09
CA ILE A 366 12.25 -6.41 17.05
C ILE A 366 13.35 -5.35 17.18
N LEU A 367 13.82 -4.80 16.05
CA LEU A 367 14.84 -3.74 16.05
C LEU A 367 14.33 -2.45 16.70
N LEU A 368 13.09 -2.04 16.41
CA LEU A 368 12.44 -0.88 17.01
C LEU A 368 12.24 -1.05 18.53
N PHE A 369 11.82 -2.24 18.95
CA PHE A 369 11.67 -2.56 20.37
C PHE A 369 13.03 -2.53 21.10
N SER A 370 14.07 -3.12 20.50
CA SER A 370 15.44 -3.03 21.01
C SER A 370 15.91 -1.59 21.15
N ASN A 371 15.66 -0.74 20.13
CA ASN A 371 15.98 0.68 20.17
C ASN A 371 15.28 1.39 21.32
N LEU A 372 13.99 1.13 21.52
CA LEU A 372 13.22 1.73 22.60
C LEU A 372 13.82 1.42 23.98
N LEU A 373 14.18 0.15 24.24
CA LEU A 373 14.81 -0.26 25.49
C LEU A 373 16.16 0.45 25.71
N MET A 374 17.00 0.49 24.68
CA MET A 374 18.29 1.19 24.73
C MET A 374 18.13 2.69 24.99
N PHE A 375 17.13 3.33 24.39
CA PHE A 375 16.84 4.75 24.62
C PHE A 375 16.36 5.03 26.04
N ILE A 376 15.42 4.22 26.56
CA ILE A 376 14.92 4.37 27.93
C ILE A 376 16.09 4.25 28.92
N HIS A 377 16.93 3.23 28.76
CA HIS A 377 18.09 3.04 29.62
C HIS A 377 19.09 4.20 29.52
N THR A 378 19.39 4.65 28.29
CA THR A 378 20.29 5.78 28.05
C THR A 378 19.75 7.06 28.70
N ALA A 379 18.45 7.31 28.62
CA ALA A 379 17.81 8.47 29.24
C ALA A 379 17.97 8.44 30.77
N ILE A 380 17.73 7.28 31.40
CA ILE A 380 17.91 7.09 32.84
C ILE A 380 19.36 7.34 33.25
N MET A 381 20.32 6.79 32.51
CA MET A 381 21.76 6.98 32.77
C MET A 381 22.16 8.45 32.66
N ILE A 382 21.70 9.17 31.64
CA ILE A 382 22.00 10.61 31.48
C ILE A 382 21.44 11.41 32.65
N VAL A 383 20.20 11.16 33.06
CA VAL A 383 19.60 11.86 34.21
C VAL A 383 20.41 11.61 35.48
N LYS A 384 20.89 10.38 35.69
CA LYS A 384 21.74 10.02 36.82
C LYS A 384 23.08 10.76 36.76
N HIS A 385 23.81 10.66 35.64
CA HIS A 385 25.08 11.36 35.45
C HIS A 385 24.97 12.89 35.58
N MET A 386 23.85 13.47 35.14
CA MET A 386 23.59 14.90 35.31
C MET A 386 23.40 15.30 36.78
N LYS A 387 22.78 14.43 37.60
CA LYS A 387 22.66 14.68 39.04
C LYS A 387 24.03 14.63 39.70
N ASP A 388 24.83 13.61 39.38
CA ASP A 388 26.17 13.42 39.97
C ASP A 388 27.13 14.57 39.58
N ALA A 389 27.10 15.01 38.32
CA ALA A 389 27.93 16.13 37.84
C ALA A 389 27.52 17.50 38.42
N ARG A 390 26.26 17.68 38.82
CA ARG A 390 25.82 18.91 39.53
C ARG A 390 26.41 18.98 40.94
N VAL A 391 26.54 17.83 41.60
CA VAL A 391 27.11 17.73 42.95
C VAL A 391 28.62 18.01 42.95
N LEU A 392 29.33 17.65 41.89
CA LEU A 392 30.80 17.70 41.83
C LEU A 392 31.44 19.05 41.42
N ASN A 393 30.67 20.14 41.23
CA ASN A 393 31.15 21.52 40.99
C ASN A 393 32.30 21.76 39.97
N GLY A 394 32.63 20.82 39.09
CA GLY A 394 33.66 20.98 38.06
C GLY A 394 33.13 21.57 36.75
N SER A 395 33.71 22.67 36.27
CA SER A 395 33.34 23.32 34.99
C SER A 395 33.59 22.43 33.76
N GLU A 396 34.65 21.62 33.77
CA GLU A 396 34.95 20.65 32.70
C GLU A 396 33.96 19.47 32.67
N SER A 397 33.61 18.93 33.85
CA SER A 397 32.64 17.83 33.97
C SER A 397 31.27 18.25 33.43
N ARG A 398 30.81 19.47 33.76
CA ARG A 398 29.56 20.03 33.20
C ARG A 398 29.60 20.17 31.68
N ARG A 399 30.72 20.62 31.11
CA ARG A 399 30.84 20.84 29.66
C ARG A 399 30.82 19.54 28.86
N ASN A 400 31.41 18.47 29.39
CA ASN A 400 31.39 17.14 28.77
C ASN A 400 29.96 16.54 28.82
N VAL A 401 29.29 16.66 29.96
CA VAL A 401 27.89 16.22 30.13
C VAL A 401 26.93 16.99 29.21
N ASP A 402 27.13 18.29 28.99
CA ASP A 402 26.30 19.08 28.08
C ASP A 402 26.48 18.68 26.60
N HIS A 403 27.72 18.40 26.17
CA HIS A 403 27.99 17.90 24.82
C HIS A 403 27.34 16.53 24.58
N GLU A 404 27.47 15.65 25.56
CA GLU A 404 26.82 14.34 25.54
C GLU A 404 25.30 14.46 25.54
N LYS A 405 24.70 15.32 26.37
CA LYS A 405 23.26 15.61 26.37
C LYS A 405 22.76 16.13 25.02
N GLN A 406 23.49 17.03 24.37
CA GLN A 406 23.15 17.51 23.02
C GLN A 406 23.18 16.37 22.00
N ARG A 407 24.11 15.44 22.15
CA ARG A 407 24.22 14.23 21.33
C ARG A 407 23.04 13.29 21.58
N PHE A 408 22.65 13.07 22.83
CA PHE A 408 21.45 12.29 23.17
C PHE A 408 20.17 12.92 22.62
N MET A 409 19.96 14.22 22.81
CA MET A 409 18.79 14.93 22.28
C MET A 409 18.69 14.85 20.74
N LEU A 410 19.83 14.77 20.05
CA LEU A 410 19.86 14.55 18.61
C LEU A 410 19.33 13.16 18.24
N TYR A 411 19.82 12.13 18.91
CA TYR A 411 19.40 10.76 18.66
C TYR A 411 17.95 10.50 19.09
N LEU A 412 17.50 11.12 20.17
CA LEU A 412 16.10 11.09 20.58
C LEU A 412 15.20 11.70 19.50
N LYS A 413 15.59 12.83 18.90
CA LYS A 413 14.85 13.41 17.77
C LYS A 413 14.83 12.47 16.57
N LEU A 414 15.95 11.84 16.24
CA LEU A 414 16.03 10.86 15.15
C LEU A 414 15.12 9.64 15.42
N PHE A 415 15.12 9.13 16.64
CA PHE A 415 14.27 8.00 17.05
C PHE A 415 12.80 8.36 17.10
N ILE A 416 12.44 9.57 17.53
CA ILE A 416 11.03 10.00 17.47
C ILE A 416 10.60 10.10 16.01
N VAL A 417 11.42 10.72 15.16
CA VAL A 417 11.09 10.91 13.75
C VAL A 417 10.98 9.59 12.99
N MET A 418 11.80 8.57 13.31
CA MET A 418 11.79 7.31 12.57
C MET A 418 11.06 6.18 13.30
N GLY A 419 11.21 6.07 14.62
CA GLY A 419 10.59 5.02 15.42
C GLY A 419 9.08 5.18 15.56
N VAL A 420 8.57 6.41 15.71
CA VAL A 420 7.11 6.64 15.86
C VAL A 420 6.40 6.46 14.53
N THR A 421 6.95 7.00 13.44
CA THR A 421 6.30 6.90 12.12
C THR A 421 6.28 5.47 11.59
N TRP A 422 7.33 4.69 11.86
CA TRP A 422 7.36 3.27 11.49
C TRP A 422 6.57 2.36 12.44
N LEU A 423 6.47 2.71 13.72
CA LEU A 423 5.53 2.01 14.60
C LEU A 423 4.08 2.25 14.15
N ALA A 424 3.75 3.49 13.76
CA ALA A 424 2.47 3.81 13.17
C ALA A 424 2.24 3.06 11.85
N GLU A 425 3.25 2.93 11.00
CA GLU A 425 3.19 2.12 9.77
C GLU A 425 2.82 0.65 10.07
N ILE A 426 3.51 0.03 11.03
CA ILE A 426 3.23 -1.37 11.43
C ILE A 426 1.80 -1.50 11.96
N ILE A 427 1.32 -0.55 12.77
CA ILE A 427 -0.04 -0.58 13.33
C ILE A 427 -1.08 -0.35 12.23
N SER A 428 -0.82 0.60 11.32
CA SER A 428 -1.66 0.89 10.15
C SER A 428 -1.84 -0.37 9.31
N TRP A 429 -0.73 -1.00 8.93
CA TRP A 429 -0.72 -2.26 8.19
C TRP A 429 -1.46 -3.37 8.95
N ALA A 430 -1.22 -3.53 10.26
CA ALA A 430 -1.86 -4.57 11.07
C ALA A 430 -3.37 -4.34 11.26
N SER A 431 -3.84 -3.10 11.15
CA SER A 431 -5.26 -2.74 11.35
C SER A 431 -6.16 -3.07 10.14
N GLY A 432 -5.57 -3.35 8.98
CA GLY A 432 -6.29 -3.69 7.75
C GLY A 432 -7.27 -2.60 7.29
N SER A 433 -8.25 -2.97 6.47
CA SER A 433 -9.26 -2.05 5.89
C SER A 433 -10.32 -1.55 6.89
N ASN A 434 -10.19 -1.86 8.18
CA ASN A 434 -11.17 -1.50 9.22
C ASN A 434 -10.90 -0.13 9.86
N GLY A 435 -9.76 0.50 9.56
CA GLY A 435 -9.40 1.84 10.03
C GLY A 435 -9.74 2.92 9.00
N SER A 436 -10.21 4.09 9.45
CA SER A 436 -10.29 5.25 8.56
C SER A 436 -8.89 5.69 8.18
N GLU A 437 -8.56 5.72 6.88
CA GLU A 437 -7.24 6.14 6.34
C GLU A 437 -6.76 7.51 6.85
N LYS A 438 -7.70 8.36 7.29
CA LYS A 438 -7.44 9.70 7.83
C LYS A 438 -6.54 9.69 9.06
N TYR A 439 -6.51 8.61 9.85
CA TYR A 439 -5.70 8.54 11.06
C TYR A 439 -4.20 8.39 10.77
N TRP A 440 -3.86 7.73 9.66
CA TRP A 440 -2.47 7.40 9.31
C TRP A 440 -1.83 8.43 8.38
N TYR A 441 -2.64 9.27 7.74
CA TYR A 441 -2.18 10.30 6.79
C TYR A 441 -1.00 11.16 7.32
N VAL A 442 -1.03 11.56 8.60
CA VAL A 442 0.05 12.36 9.20
C VAL A 442 1.35 11.57 9.33
N THR A 443 1.25 10.31 9.75
CA THR A 443 2.42 9.44 9.93
C THR A 443 3.01 9.02 8.59
N ASP A 444 2.18 8.83 7.58
CA ASP A 444 2.58 8.46 6.22
C ASP A 444 3.23 9.64 5.49
N ILE A 445 2.74 10.88 5.71
CA ILE A 445 3.45 12.10 5.31
C ILE A 445 4.80 12.20 6.03
N GLY A 446 4.84 11.89 7.33
CA GLY A 446 6.07 11.86 8.10
C GLY A 446 7.10 10.87 7.51
N ASN A 447 6.64 9.67 7.14
CA ASN A 447 7.46 8.65 6.48
C ASN A 447 7.93 9.13 5.10
N SER A 448 7.06 9.66 4.25
CA SER A 448 7.49 10.14 2.92
C SER A 448 8.45 11.33 2.98
N LEU A 449 8.34 12.21 3.98
CA LEU A 449 9.22 13.37 4.21
C LEU A 449 10.42 13.08 5.13
N GLN A 450 10.69 11.82 5.48
CA GLN A 450 11.76 11.45 6.42
C GLN A 450 13.13 12.00 6.00
N GLY A 451 13.40 12.08 4.69
CA GLY A 451 14.63 12.67 4.17
C GLY A 451 14.81 14.14 4.49
N VAL A 452 13.72 14.92 4.39
CA VAL A 452 13.69 16.33 4.78
C VAL A 452 13.94 16.46 6.28
N LEU A 453 13.27 15.65 7.10
CA LEU A 453 13.40 15.67 8.55
C LEU A 453 14.83 15.32 9.00
N ILE A 454 15.45 14.30 8.40
CA ILE A 454 16.85 13.93 8.66
C ILE A 454 17.79 15.10 8.34
N PHE A 455 17.62 15.75 7.18
CA PHE A 455 18.44 16.90 6.80
C PHE A 455 18.32 18.07 7.78
N LEU A 456 17.10 18.42 8.19
CA LEU A 456 16.86 19.47 9.19
C LEU A 456 17.51 19.13 10.54
N ILE A 457 17.48 17.85 10.94
CA ILE A 457 18.02 17.38 12.21
C ILE A 457 19.56 17.37 12.21
N PHE A 458 20.20 16.91 11.13
CA PHE A 458 21.64 16.67 11.10
C PHE A 458 22.45 17.75 10.39
N VAL A 459 21.94 18.32 9.30
CA VAL A 459 22.66 19.31 8.49
C VAL A 459 22.36 20.73 8.95
N CYS A 460 21.09 21.07 9.22
CA CYS A 460 20.68 22.43 9.61
C CYS A 460 21.08 22.84 11.04
N LYS A 461 22.19 22.30 11.56
CA LYS A 461 22.75 22.67 12.86
C LYS A 461 23.76 23.79 12.72
N LYS A 462 23.71 24.77 13.64
CA LYS A 462 24.70 25.87 13.74
C LYS A 462 26.16 25.37 13.70
N ARG A 463 26.43 24.20 14.29
CA ARG A 463 27.76 23.58 14.31
C ARG A 463 28.21 23.13 12.91
N VAL A 464 27.32 22.50 12.14
CA VAL A 464 27.62 22.06 10.76
C VAL A 464 27.74 23.27 9.84
N PHE A 465 26.85 24.26 9.97
CA PHE A 465 26.99 25.54 9.28
C PHE A 465 28.32 26.26 9.59
N LYS A 466 28.83 26.18 10.82
CA LYS A 466 30.15 26.73 11.17
C LYS A 466 31.28 25.99 10.45
N PHE A 467 31.24 24.65 10.40
CA PHE A 467 32.22 23.85 9.65
C PHE A 467 32.15 24.10 8.14
N ILE A 468 30.93 24.18 7.58
CA ILE A 468 30.71 24.54 6.18
C ILE A 468 31.31 25.91 5.91
N LYS A 469 30.95 26.94 6.69
CA LYS A 469 31.47 28.31 6.54
C LYS A 469 33.00 28.37 6.66
N GLN A 470 33.60 27.63 7.60
CA GLN A 470 35.06 27.54 7.74
C GLN A 470 35.73 26.92 6.51
N LYS A 471 35.16 25.85 5.94
CA LYS A 471 35.67 25.24 4.70
C LYS A 471 35.45 26.14 3.48
N THR A 472 34.30 26.79 3.34
CA THR A 472 34.03 27.69 2.21
C THR A 472 34.95 28.91 2.26
N LEU A 473 35.17 29.49 3.45
CA LEU A 473 36.14 30.58 3.63
C LEU A 473 37.58 30.14 3.34
N SER A 474 37.97 28.94 3.78
CA SER A 474 39.30 28.38 3.45
C SER A 474 39.45 28.08 1.96
N ALA A 475 38.41 27.62 1.28
CA ALA A 475 38.45 27.39 -0.16
C ALA A 475 38.54 28.70 -0.95
N ILE A 476 37.83 29.74 -0.51
CA ILE A 476 37.88 31.08 -1.10
C ILE A 476 39.23 31.76 -0.82
N SER A 477 39.88 31.51 0.32
CA SER A 477 41.21 32.08 0.62
C SER A 477 42.37 31.33 -0.05
N THR A 478 42.10 30.24 -0.77
CA THR A 478 43.12 29.46 -1.51
C THR A 478 43.05 29.75 -3.03
N PHE A 479 42.06 30.55 -3.46
CA PHE A 479 42.01 31.22 -4.76
C PHE A 479 42.38 32.69 -4.56
#